data_AF-A0A956SUN6-F1
#
_entry.id   AF-A0A956SUN6-F1
#
_cell.length_a   1.000
_cell.length_b   1.000
_cell.length_c   1.000
_cell.angle_alpha   90.00
_cell.angle_beta   90.00
_cell.angle_gamma   90.00
#
_symmetry.space_group_name_H-M   'P 1'
#
loop_
_entity.id
_entity.type
_entity.pdbx_description
1 polymer ?
#
loop_
_entity_poly.entity_id
_entity_poly.type
_entity_poly.pdbx_seq_one_letter_code
_entity_poly.pdbx_strand_id
1 'polypeptide(L)'
;MNRADFARATKAASSRLLEAYPKVAALPRDARGLPIPANLARDAETGRPLYAGADLNTEIDLLCGGRCAVTGAQLETGDVWFVTTPDLALNPMGMILDAPICGEAKDFSLQVCPYFSIRGYEGLSLAQKDAITRGQGIDPVATSLLPSRFAAVRVRGFNTTPTSKGMRYRPSRTYTRVEFWREGVREKVFEGDAIRVLMEDHLKGTRDGTDRWPDWALQTMSGVLDGLWPWNAPNAREILLKMTAEAMATR
;
A
#
# COMPACT_ATOMS: atom_id res chain seq x y z
N MET A 1 -9.80 -20.26 -13.42
CA MET A 1 -8.39 -20.53 -13.82
C MET A 1 -7.70 -21.23 -12.65
N ASN A 2 -6.88 -22.27 -12.85
CA ASN A 2 -6.34 -23.02 -11.70
C ASN A 2 -5.10 -22.33 -11.09
N ARG A 3 -4.69 -22.71 -9.88
CA ARG A 3 -3.55 -22.10 -9.17
C ARG A 3 -2.23 -22.19 -9.93
N ALA A 4 -2.03 -23.25 -10.71
CA ALA A 4 -0.83 -23.43 -11.52
C ALA A 4 -0.80 -22.47 -12.73
N ASP A 5 -1.95 -22.22 -13.35
CA ASP A 5 -2.10 -21.23 -14.43
C ASP A 5 -1.75 -19.82 -13.93
N PHE A 6 -2.24 -19.44 -12.74
CA PHE A 6 -1.91 -18.14 -12.15
C PHE A 6 -0.43 -17.99 -11.82
N ALA A 7 0.18 -19.03 -11.26
CA ALA A 7 1.61 -19.03 -10.98
C ALA A 7 2.44 -18.89 -12.27
N ARG A 8 2.03 -19.58 -13.35
CA ARG A 8 2.67 -19.46 -14.67
C ARG A 8 2.50 -18.07 -15.27
N ALA A 9 1.28 -17.53 -15.27
CA ALA A 9 0.98 -16.20 -15.80
C ALA A 9 1.76 -15.11 -15.04
N THR A 10 1.79 -15.19 -13.70
CA THR A 10 2.55 -14.28 -12.84
C THR A 10 4.05 -14.35 -13.16
N LYS A 11 4.60 -15.57 -13.32
CA LYS A 11 6.01 -15.76 -13.66
C LYS A 11 6.36 -15.20 -15.04
N ALA A 12 5.51 -15.44 -16.04
CA ALA A 12 5.70 -14.91 -17.39
C ALA A 12 5.63 -13.38 -17.42
N ALA A 13 4.63 -12.79 -16.77
CA ALA A 13 4.47 -11.34 -16.64
C ALA A 13 5.67 -10.71 -15.92
N SER A 14 6.07 -11.29 -14.79
CA SER A 14 7.27 -10.88 -14.04
C SER A 14 8.50 -10.87 -14.94
N SER A 15 8.81 -12.00 -15.59
CA SER A 15 10.04 -12.16 -16.40
C SER A 15 10.15 -11.10 -17.51
N ARG A 16 9.04 -10.80 -18.18
CA ARG A 16 8.99 -9.76 -19.24
C ARG A 16 9.28 -8.36 -18.71
N LEU A 17 8.92 -8.08 -17.46
CA LEU A 17 8.96 -6.74 -16.89
C LEU A 17 10.24 -6.46 -16.08
N LEU A 18 10.96 -7.49 -15.63
CA LEU A 18 12.16 -7.31 -14.79
C LEU A 18 13.23 -6.46 -15.48
N GLU A 19 13.38 -6.53 -16.80
CA GLU A 19 14.32 -5.68 -17.55
C GLU A 19 13.98 -4.19 -17.44
N ALA A 20 12.69 -3.86 -17.35
CA ALA A 20 12.21 -2.48 -17.24
C ALA A 20 12.23 -1.95 -15.79
N TYR A 21 12.42 -2.82 -14.80
CA TYR A 21 12.29 -2.51 -13.38
C TYR A 21 13.52 -2.99 -12.59
N PRO A 22 14.64 -2.24 -12.62
CA PRO A 22 15.92 -2.66 -12.05
C PRO A 22 15.93 -2.79 -10.52
N LYS A 23 15.23 -1.93 -9.76
CA LYS A 23 15.11 -2.05 -8.30
C LYS A 23 14.38 -3.34 -7.91
N VAL A 24 13.36 -3.73 -8.67
CA VAL A 24 12.67 -5.03 -8.51
C VAL A 24 13.55 -6.19 -8.98
N ALA A 25 14.29 -6.00 -10.07
CA ALA A 25 15.20 -7.00 -10.61
C ALA A 25 16.29 -7.38 -9.60
N ALA A 26 16.74 -6.43 -8.77
CA ALA A 26 17.76 -6.66 -7.75
C ALA A 26 17.27 -7.47 -6.53
N LEU A 27 15.96 -7.68 -6.36
CA LEU A 27 15.41 -8.42 -5.22
C LEU A 27 15.81 -9.91 -5.22
N PRO A 28 15.96 -10.54 -4.03
CA PRO A 28 16.10 -11.99 -3.96
C PRO A 28 14.90 -12.70 -4.59
N ARG A 29 15.12 -13.93 -5.07
CA ARG A 29 14.08 -14.75 -5.72
C ARG A 29 13.65 -15.91 -4.84
N ASP A 30 12.37 -16.25 -4.91
CA ASP A 30 11.87 -17.48 -4.32
C ASP A 30 12.14 -18.69 -5.23
N ALA A 31 11.75 -19.89 -4.78
CA ALA A 31 11.91 -21.13 -5.55
C ALA A 31 11.16 -21.14 -6.91
N ARG A 32 10.21 -20.22 -7.12
CA ARG A 32 9.48 -20.07 -8.39
C ARG A 32 10.22 -19.15 -9.36
N GLY A 33 11.20 -18.39 -8.86
CA GLY A 33 11.91 -17.34 -9.59
C GLY A 33 11.25 -15.96 -9.50
N LEU A 34 10.30 -15.77 -8.57
CA LEU A 34 9.62 -14.49 -8.37
C LEU A 34 10.37 -13.61 -7.37
N PRO A 35 10.43 -12.27 -7.57
CA PRO A 35 10.96 -11.34 -6.59
C PRO A 35 10.31 -11.52 -5.22
N ILE A 36 11.11 -11.44 -4.16
CA ILE A 36 10.64 -11.43 -2.77
C ILE A 36 10.70 -9.98 -2.26
N PRO A 37 9.55 -9.34 -1.99
CA PRO A 37 9.51 -8.01 -1.39
C PRO A 37 10.24 -7.93 -0.04
N ALA A 38 10.84 -6.77 0.25
CA ALA A 38 11.67 -6.54 1.43
C ALA A 38 10.90 -6.57 2.76
N ASN A 39 9.63 -6.14 2.77
CA ASN A 39 8.80 -6.09 3.97
C ASN A 39 8.07 -7.41 4.30
N LEU A 40 8.27 -8.49 3.54
CA LEU A 40 7.55 -9.74 3.80
C LEU A 40 8.00 -10.40 5.11
N ALA A 41 7.01 -10.87 5.86
CA ALA A 41 7.22 -11.79 6.96
C ALA A 41 7.79 -13.12 6.46
N ARG A 42 8.49 -13.82 7.35
CA ARG A 42 9.04 -15.14 7.10
C ARG A 42 8.47 -16.13 8.10
N ASP A 43 8.23 -17.33 7.62
CA ASP A 43 7.88 -18.46 8.46
C ASP A 43 9.03 -18.77 9.43
N ALA A 44 8.75 -18.89 10.72
CA ALA A 44 9.78 -19.00 11.77
C ALA A 44 10.54 -20.33 11.71
N GLU A 45 9.91 -21.40 11.23
CA GLU A 45 10.51 -22.74 11.17
C GLU A 45 11.26 -22.96 9.85
N THR A 46 10.69 -22.51 8.74
CA THR A 46 11.19 -22.82 7.39
C THR A 46 11.89 -21.64 6.71
N GLY A 47 11.80 -20.42 7.27
CA GLY A 47 12.37 -19.19 6.70
C GLY A 47 11.70 -18.71 5.40
N ARG A 48 10.62 -19.38 4.96
CA ARG A 48 9.95 -19.12 3.69
C ARG A 48 9.19 -17.79 3.75
N PRO A 49 9.21 -16.99 2.66
CA PRO A 49 8.47 -15.72 2.62
C PRO A 49 6.96 -15.95 2.65
N LEU A 50 6.27 -15.19 3.48
CA LEU A 50 4.82 -15.17 3.63
C LEU A 50 4.25 -13.98 2.84
N TYR A 51 3.92 -14.21 1.56
CA TYR A 51 3.48 -13.17 0.61
C TYR A 51 2.20 -12.39 0.99
N ALA A 52 1.49 -12.80 2.04
CA ALA A 52 0.30 -12.10 2.55
C ALA A 52 0.52 -11.42 3.91
N GLY A 53 1.73 -11.51 4.48
CA GLY A 53 2.05 -10.91 5.77
C GLY A 53 3.23 -9.95 5.64
N ALA A 54 3.05 -8.72 6.12
CA ALA A 54 4.16 -7.82 6.39
C ALA A 54 4.76 -8.15 7.77
N ASP A 55 6.08 -8.09 7.89
CA ASP A 55 6.75 -8.07 9.19
C ASP A 55 6.77 -6.63 9.70
N LEU A 56 6.07 -6.36 10.80
CA LEU A 56 5.86 -5.00 11.30
C LEU A 56 7.18 -4.32 11.73
N ASN A 57 8.12 -5.07 12.30
CA ASN A 57 9.42 -4.52 12.69
C ASN A 57 10.24 -4.17 11.45
N THR A 58 10.24 -5.05 10.46
CA THR A 58 10.91 -4.83 9.17
C THR A 58 10.28 -3.65 8.43
N GLU A 59 8.96 -3.53 8.46
CA GLU A 59 8.25 -2.39 7.88
C GLU A 59 8.64 -1.08 8.56
N ILE A 60 8.70 -1.04 9.90
CA ILE A 60 9.15 0.14 10.66
C ILE A 60 10.62 0.46 10.33
N ASP A 61 11.50 -0.54 10.25
CA ASP A 61 12.91 -0.35 9.91
C ASP A 61 13.09 0.22 8.50
N LEU A 62 12.35 -0.31 7.52
CA LEU A 62 12.34 0.20 6.14
C LEU A 62 11.79 1.63 6.09
N LEU A 63 10.66 1.88 6.75
CA LEU A 63 10.02 3.18 6.82
C LEU A 63 10.96 4.23 7.41
N CYS A 64 11.52 3.97 8.59
CA CYS A 64 12.44 4.89 9.28
C CYS A 64 13.77 5.06 8.55
N GLY A 65 14.18 4.08 7.75
CA GLY A 65 15.31 4.21 6.83
C GLY A 65 15.00 5.01 5.55
N GLY A 66 13.76 5.45 5.36
CA GLY A 66 13.31 6.09 4.12
C GLY A 66 13.40 5.16 2.92
N ARG A 67 13.13 3.87 3.10
CA ARG A 67 13.25 2.83 2.08
C ARG A 67 11.91 2.32 1.60
N CYS A 68 11.85 1.90 0.35
CA CYS A 68 10.68 1.32 -0.27
C CYS A 68 10.35 -0.01 0.41
N ALA A 69 9.10 -0.18 0.83
CA ALA A 69 8.65 -1.41 1.49
C ALA A 69 8.83 -2.67 0.62
N VAL A 70 8.74 -2.53 -0.71
CA VAL A 70 8.86 -3.65 -1.65
C VAL A 70 10.31 -3.89 -2.06
N THR A 71 11.03 -2.86 -2.50
CA THR A 71 12.38 -3.04 -3.07
C THR A 71 13.50 -2.94 -2.05
N GLY A 72 13.24 -2.34 -0.87
CA GLY A 72 14.27 -1.98 0.09
C GLY A 72 15.20 -0.85 -0.36
N ALA A 73 15.04 -0.34 -1.59
CA ALA A 73 15.81 0.78 -2.12
C ALA A 73 15.42 2.10 -1.45
N GLN A 74 16.31 3.08 -1.46
CA GLN A 74 16.02 4.43 -0.95
C GLN A 74 14.82 5.03 -1.70
N LEU A 75 13.88 5.61 -0.95
CA LEU A 75 12.81 6.42 -1.50
C LEU A 75 13.34 7.81 -1.83
N GLU A 76 13.13 8.22 -3.07
CA GLU A 76 13.30 9.61 -3.48
C GLU A 76 12.04 10.38 -3.10
N THR A 77 12.17 11.57 -2.53
CA THR A 77 11.03 12.35 -2.04
C THR A 77 10.03 12.74 -3.14
N GLY A 78 10.48 12.75 -4.40
CA GLY A 78 9.63 12.95 -5.59
C GLY A 78 8.96 11.67 -6.11
N ASP A 79 9.25 10.50 -5.54
CA ASP A 79 8.81 9.18 -6.00
C ASP A 79 8.35 8.29 -4.83
N VAL A 80 7.46 8.84 -3.99
CA VAL A 80 6.81 8.10 -2.90
C VAL A 80 5.35 7.86 -3.22
N TRP A 81 4.97 6.60 -3.29
CA TRP A 81 3.65 6.16 -3.69
C TRP A 81 3.01 5.30 -2.64
N PHE A 82 1.68 5.39 -2.59
CA PHE A 82 0.82 4.42 -1.93
C PHE A 82 -0.08 3.77 -2.96
N VAL A 83 -0.42 2.50 -2.75
CA VAL A 83 -1.39 1.76 -3.55
C VAL A 83 -2.52 1.33 -2.62
N THR A 84 -3.76 1.62 -2.99
CA THR A 84 -4.93 1.27 -2.19
C THR A 84 -6.20 1.28 -3.06
N THR A 85 -7.38 1.19 -2.46
CA THR A 85 -8.66 1.29 -3.17
C THR A 85 -9.06 2.75 -3.38
N PRO A 86 -9.82 3.08 -4.44
CA PRO A 86 -10.25 4.46 -4.71
C PRO A 86 -10.96 5.15 -3.54
N ASP A 87 -11.79 4.42 -2.79
CA ASP A 87 -12.52 4.93 -1.63
C ASP A 87 -11.60 5.33 -0.47
N LEU A 88 -10.52 4.57 -0.22
CA LEU A 88 -9.53 4.93 0.78
C LEU A 88 -8.58 6.03 0.28
N ALA A 89 -8.20 5.99 -1.00
CA ALA A 89 -7.33 6.99 -1.59
C ALA A 89 -7.99 8.38 -1.65
N LEU A 90 -9.26 8.46 -2.02
CA LEU A 90 -9.92 9.75 -2.26
C LEU A 90 -10.68 10.29 -1.05
N ASN A 91 -10.81 9.51 0.02
CA ASN A 91 -11.34 9.99 1.29
C ASN A 91 -10.23 10.64 2.13
N PRO A 92 -10.36 11.91 2.53
CA PRO A 92 -9.38 12.60 3.38
C PRO A 92 -9.19 11.98 4.77
N MET A 93 -10.18 11.23 5.27
CA MET A 93 -10.08 10.40 6.47
C MET A 93 -9.60 8.97 6.19
N GLY A 94 -9.43 8.62 4.91
CA GLY A 94 -8.93 7.33 4.47
C GLY A 94 -7.56 7.04 5.06
N MET A 95 -7.42 5.85 5.63
CA MET A 95 -6.15 5.36 6.16
C MET A 95 -5.64 4.25 5.25
N ILE A 96 -4.45 4.46 4.72
CA ILE A 96 -3.78 3.50 3.85
C ILE A 96 -3.09 2.45 4.73
N LEU A 97 -3.27 1.19 4.37
CA LEU A 97 -2.75 0.05 5.12
C LEU A 97 -1.32 -0.30 4.70
N ASP A 98 -1.06 -0.24 3.41
CA ASP A 98 0.21 -0.64 2.83
C ASP A 98 1.27 0.47 2.99
N ALA A 99 2.48 0.05 3.32
CA ALA A 99 3.64 0.92 3.46
C ALA A 99 4.04 1.61 2.14
N PRO A 100 4.73 2.76 2.20
CA PRO A 100 5.12 3.51 1.00
C PRO A 100 6.09 2.74 0.11
N ILE A 101 5.93 2.91 -1.20
CA ILE A 101 6.74 2.27 -2.23
C ILE A 101 7.25 3.28 -3.27
N CYS A 102 8.31 2.91 -4.00
CA CYS A 102 8.77 3.70 -5.14
C CYS A 102 7.87 3.47 -6.37
N GLY A 103 7.93 4.36 -7.35
CA GLY A 103 7.14 4.29 -8.58
C GLY A 103 7.37 2.99 -9.35
N GLU A 104 8.62 2.52 -9.37
CA GLU A 104 9.00 1.26 -9.98
C GLU A 104 8.26 0.06 -9.34
N ALA A 105 8.32 -0.03 -8.01
CA ALA A 105 7.63 -1.07 -7.26
C ALA A 105 6.11 -0.99 -7.41
N LYS A 106 5.56 0.23 -7.49
CA LYS A 106 4.14 0.48 -7.75
C LYS A 106 3.73 -0.08 -9.11
N ASP A 107 4.45 0.27 -10.18
CA ASP A 107 4.13 -0.19 -11.53
C ASP A 107 4.24 -1.70 -11.64
N PHE A 108 5.33 -2.28 -11.15
CA PHE A 108 5.53 -3.72 -11.18
C PHE A 108 4.46 -4.46 -10.39
N SER A 109 4.16 -4.01 -9.16
CA SER A 109 3.16 -4.67 -8.32
C SER A 109 1.78 -4.63 -8.97
N LEU A 110 1.35 -3.48 -9.50
CA LEU A 110 0.02 -3.35 -10.12
C LEU A 110 -0.13 -4.18 -11.40
N GLN A 111 0.96 -4.45 -12.13
CA GLN A 111 0.94 -5.25 -13.36
C GLN A 111 1.11 -6.76 -13.10
N VAL A 112 1.94 -7.14 -12.12
CA VAL A 112 2.37 -8.53 -11.93
C VAL A 112 1.65 -9.21 -10.78
N CYS A 113 1.37 -8.48 -9.70
CA CYS A 113 0.87 -9.07 -8.48
C CYS A 113 -0.52 -9.69 -8.75
N PRO A 114 -0.71 -11.01 -8.59
CA PRO A 114 -1.99 -11.67 -8.83
C PRO A 114 -3.11 -11.05 -7.99
N TYR A 115 -2.74 -10.48 -6.84
CA TYR A 115 -3.67 -9.74 -6.00
C TYR A 115 -4.24 -8.51 -6.75
N PHE A 116 -3.39 -7.72 -7.39
CA PHE A 116 -3.82 -6.50 -8.09
C PHE A 116 -4.27 -6.73 -9.54
N SER A 117 -3.87 -7.85 -10.15
CA SER A 117 -4.07 -8.12 -11.58
C SER A 117 -5.22 -9.09 -11.90
N ILE A 118 -5.86 -9.72 -10.91
CA ILE A 118 -6.89 -10.76 -11.14
C ILE A 118 -8.27 -10.33 -10.59
N ARG A 119 -9.33 -10.58 -11.37
CA ARG A 119 -10.71 -10.55 -10.88
C ARG A 119 -10.97 -11.67 -9.87
N GLY A 120 -11.49 -11.32 -8.69
CA GLY A 120 -12.11 -12.29 -7.79
C GLY A 120 -11.15 -13.12 -6.91
N TYR A 121 -9.83 -12.93 -7.03
CA TYR A 121 -8.83 -13.60 -6.18
C TYR A 121 -9.05 -15.12 -6.01
N GLU A 122 -9.59 -15.78 -7.04
CA GLU A 122 -9.85 -17.22 -7.06
C GLU A 122 -8.51 -17.96 -6.95
N GLY A 123 -8.21 -18.54 -5.78
CA GLY A 123 -6.98 -19.31 -5.56
C GLY A 123 -6.11 -18.89 -4.37
N LEU A 124 -6.50 -17.86 -3.61
CA LEU A 124 -5.86 -17.56 -2.32
C LEU A 124 -6.23 -18.60 -1.25
N SER A 125 -5.26 -19.03 -0.45
CA SER A 125 -5.51 -19.86 0.73
C SER A 125 -6.27 -19.09 1.81
N LEU A 126 -6.94 -19.80 2.73
CA LEU A 126 -7.60 -19.19 3.88
C LEU A 126 -6.62 -18.33 4.69
N ALA A 127 -5.40 -18.82 4.94
CA ALA A 127 -4.37 -18.05 5.64
C ALA A 127 -3.96 -16.76 4.90
N GLN A 128 -3.93 -16.79 3.55
CA GLN A 128 -3.65 -15.58 2.75
C GLN A 128 -4.83 -14.61 2.81
N LYS A 129 -6.06 -15.12 2.74
CA LYS A 129 -7.28 -14.31 2.91
C LYS A 129 -7.30 -13.69 4.31
N ASP A 130 -7.14 -14.48 5.36
CA ASP A 130 -7.10 -14.01 6.74
C ASP A 130 -6.01 -12.95 6.95
N ALA A 131 -4.81 -13.14 6.38
CA ALA A 131 -3.74 -12.17 6.51
C ALA A 131 -4.06 -10.81 5.84
N ILE A 132 -4.78 -10.81 4.72
CA ILE A 132 -5.30 -9.59 4.07
C ILE A 132 -6.40 -8.91 4.91
N THR A 133 -7.13 -9.70 5.70
CA THR A 133 -8.35 -9.25 6.39
C THR A 133 -8.15 -8.98 7.86
N ARG A 134 -6.97 -9.31 8.41
CA ARG A 134 -6.64 -9.26 9.84
C ARG A 134 -7.14 -7.97 10.46
N GLY A 135 -8.27 -8.11 11.16
CA GLY A 135 -8.86 -7.11 12.01
C GLY A 135 -9.92 -6.20 11.39
N GLN A 136 -10.46 -6.49 10.22
CA GLN A 136 -11.53 -5.65 9.64
C GLN A 136 -12.91 -5.88 10.30
N GLY A 137 -13.12 -6.98 11.04
CA GLY A 137 -14.47 -7.38 11.46
C GLY A 137 -15.40 -7.70 10.28
N ILE A 138 -14.83 -7.73 9.07
CA ILE A 138 -15.48 -8.00 7.80
C ILE A 138 -14.80 -9.24 7.26
N ASP A 139 -15.58 -10.31 7.11
CA ASP A 139 -15.18 -11.49 6.36
C ASP A 139 -15.39 -11.20 4.85
N PRO A 140 -14.34 -11.00 4.06
CA PRO A 140 -14.47 -10.74 2.63
C PRO A 140 -14.63 -12.04 1.82
N VAL A 141 -14.67 -13.21 2.47
CA VAL A 141 -15.19 -14.43 1.85
C VAL A 141 -16.72 -14.41 1.89
N ALA A 142 -17.32 -13.93 2.98
CA ALA A 142 -18.77 -13.77 3.11
C ALA A 142 -19.32 -12.57 2.33
N THR A 143 -18.52 -11.52 2.17
CA THR A 143 -18.84 -10.36 1.32
C THR A 143 -17.82 -10.26 0.22
N SER A 144 -18.22 -10.55 -1.01
CA SER A 144 -17.47 -10.33 -2.25
C SER A 144 -17.20 -8.83 -2.54
N LEU A 145 -16.75 -8.07 -1.55
CA LEU A 145 -16.29 -6.67 -1.59
C LEU A 145 -14.83 -6.62 -2.05
N LEU A 146 -14.53 -7.31 -3.15
CA LEU A 146 -13.20 -7.29 -3.73
C LEU A 146 -13.06 -6.02 -4.58
N PRO A 147 -11.95 -5.26 -4.46
CA PRO A 147 -11.79 -4.03 -5.22
C PRO A 147 -11.70 -4.35 -6.71
N SER A 148 -12.62 -3.82 -7.52
CA SER A 148 -12.56 -3.94 -8.98
C SER A 148 -11.54 -3.01 -9.63
N ARG A 149 -10.92 -2.12 -8.84
CA ARG A 149 -10.06 -1.03 -9.25
C ARG A 149 -9.13 -0.64 -8.11
N PHE A 150 -7.92 -0.22 -8.44
CA PHE A 150 -6.95 0.32 -7.50
C PHE A 150 -6.62 1.77 -7.84
N ALA A 151 -6.18 2.51 -6.83
CA ALA A 151 -5.63 3.85 -6.94
C ALA A 151 -4.19 3.83 -6.44
N ALA A 152 -3.27 4.35 -7.25
CA ALA A 152 -1.92 4.68 -6.83
C ALA A 152 -1.81 6.19 -6.65
N VAL A 153 -1.42 6.64 -5.46
CA VAL A 153 -1.32 8.06 -5.13
C VAL A 153 0.12 8.43 -4.80
N ARG A 154 0.65 9.46 -5.47
CA ARG A 154 1.97 10.00 -5.20
C ARG A 154 1.87 11.14 -4.21
N VAL A 155 2.58 11.02 -3.09
CA VAL A 155 2.51 11.95 -1.97
C VAL A 155 3.79 12.80 -1.85
N ARG A 156 3.73 13.87 -1.05
CA ARG A 156 4.88 14.69 -0.65
C ARG A 156 5.15 14.67 0.86
N GLY A 157 4.43 13.81 1.57
CA GLY A 157 4.46 13.68 3.02
C GLY A 157 3.27 12.86 3.48
N PHE A 158 3.42 12.22 4.64
CA PHE A 158 2.37 11.45 5.29
C PHE A 158 2.67 11.31 6.77
N ASN A 159 1.62 11.08 7.56
CA ASN A 159 1.71 10.73 8.96
C ASN A 159 1.49 9.22 9.14
N THR A 160 2.02 8.70 10.23
CA THR A 160 1.98 7.28 10.57
C THR A 160 1.31 7.07 11.91
N THR A 161 0.41 6.10 12.00
CA THR A 161 -0.25 5.72 13.25
C THR A 161 -0.15 4.21 13.43
N PRO A 162 0.64 3.73 14.40
CA PRO A 162 0.61 2.33 14.78
C PRO A 162 -0.76 1.95 15.35
N THR A 163 -1.23 0.76 14.98
CA THR A 163 -2.43 0.17 15.55
C THR A 163 -2.13 -1.27 15.96
N SER A 164 -3.01 -1.87 16.76
CA SER A 164 -2.90 -3.29 17.07
C SER A 164 -2.94 -4.19 15.82
N LYS A 165 -3.39 -3.65 14.68
CA LYS A 165 -3.56 -4.31 13.38
C LYS A 165 -2.53 -3.81 12.34
N GLY A 166 -1.38 -3.32 12.79
CA GLY A 166 -0.30 -2.82 11.94
C GLY A 166 -0.31 -1.29 11.75
N MET A 167 0.56 -0.81 10.87
CA MET A 167 0.70 0.62 10.59
C MET A 167 -0.49 1.17 9.79
N ARG A 168 -0.79 2.44 10.00
CA ARG A 168 -1.73 3.22 9.20
C ARG A 168 -1.03 4.46 8.68
N TYR A 169 -1.18 4.70 7.40
CA TYR A 169 -0.56 5.81 6.69
C TYR A 169 -1.63 6.80 6.26
N ARG A 170 -1.42 8.07 6.59
CA ARG A 170 -2.31 9.15 6.19
C ARG A 170 -1.52 10.19 5.41
N PRO A 171 -1.76 10.35 4.11
CA PRO A 171 -1.18 11.43 3.32
C PRO A 171 -1.40 12.77 4.02
N SER A 172 -0.32 13.51 4.21
CA SER A 172 -0.36 14.79 4.92
C SER A 172 -0.39 15.96 3.94
N ARG A 173 -0.57 15.74 2.64
CA ARG A 173 -0.60 16.79 1.62
C ARG A 173 -1.51 16.32 0.49
N THR A 174 -2.02 17.25 -0.32
CA THR A 174 -2.70 16.89 -1.56
C THR A 174 -1.77 16.04 -2.43
N TYR A 175 -2.32 15.03 -3.07
CA TYR A 175 -1.56 14.20 -3.99
C TYR A 175 -0.95 15.04 -5.10
N THR A 176 0.24 14.63 -5.53
CA THR A 176 0.87 15.21 -6.72
C THR A 176 0.49 14.48 -7.99
N ARG A 177 0.00 13.24 -7.85
CA ARG A 177 -0.45 12.39 -8.94
C ARG A 177 -1.37 11.32 -8.40
N VAL A 178 -2.45 11.03 -9.11
CA VAL A 178 -3.33 9.89 -8.87
C VAL A 178 -3.42 9.07 -10.14
N GLU A 179 -3.16 7.77 -10.05
CA GLU A 179 -3.32 6.83 -11.15
C GLU A 179 -4.37 5.78 -10.79
N PHE A 180 -5.31 5.54 -11.69
CA PHE A 180 -6.24 4.44 -11.55
C PHE A 180 -5.80 3.24 -12.38
N TRP A 181 -5.95 2.07 -11.77
CA TRP A 181 -5.50 0.80 -12.33
C TRP A 181 -6.60 -0.24 -12.27
N ARG A 182 -6.72 -1.02 -13.34
CA ARG A 182 -7.62 -2.17 -13.45
C ARG A 182 -6.92 -3.27 -14.24
N GLU A 183 -6.92 -4.49 -13.70
CA GLU A 183 -6.43 -5.68 -14.41
C GLU A 183 -5.00 -5.49 -14.99
N GLY A 184 -4.13 -4.83 -14.22
CA GLY A 184 -2.75 -4.54 -14.63
C GLY A 184 -2.58 -3.39 -15.62
N VAL A 185 -3.64 -2.69 -15.98
CA VAL A 185 -3.60 -1.56 -16.91
C VAL A 185 -3.89 -0.25 -16.19
N ARG A 186 -3.06 0.77 -16.46
CA ARG A 186 -3.30 2.14 -16.02
C ARG A 186 -4.38 2.78 -16.89
N GLU A 187 -5.55 3.01 -16.30
CA GLU A 187 -6.72 3.54 -17.01
C GLU A 187 -6.71 5.06 -17.13
N LYS A 188 -6.39 5.76 -16.03
CA LYS A 188 -6.52 7.21 -15.94
C LYS A 188 -5.48 7.80 -15.01
N VAL A 189 -5.02 9.00 -15.33
CA VAL A 189 -4.05 9.77 -14.55
C VAL A 189 -4.62 11.15 -14.28
N PHE A 190 -4.43 11.64 -13.06
CA PHE A 190 -4.78 12.99 -12.63
C PHE A 190 -3.56 13.64 -11.98
N GLU A 191 -3.31 14.90 -12.32
CA GLU A 191 -2.22 15.73 -11.81
C GLU A 191 -2.71 17.17 -11.61
N GLY A 192 -1.99 17.94 -10.78
CA GLY A 192 -2.30 19.34 -10.51
C GLY A 192 -3.72 19.55 -9.99
N ASP A 193 -4.39 20.61 -10.46
CA ASP A 193 -5.72 20.99 -10.00
C ASP A 193 -6.81 19.95 -10.28
N ALA A 194 -6.58 19.05 -11.25
CA ALA A 194 -7.52 17.98 -11.57
C ALA A 194 -7.66 16.96 -10.43
N ILE A 195 -6.67 16.86 -9.55
CA ILE A 195 -6.74 16.00 -8.35
C ILE A 195 -7.76 16.56 -7.36
N ARG A 196 -7.80 17.88 -7.18
CA ARG A 196 -8.75 18.51 -6.27
C ARG A 196 -10.18 18.28 -6.73
N VAL A 197 -10.46 18.49 -8.02
CA VAL A 197 -11.77 18.21 -8.63
C VAL A 197 -12.14 16.74 -8.45
N LEU A 198 -11.21 15.81 -8.69
CA LEU A 198 -11.44 14.37 -8.49
C LEU A 198 -11.83 14.04 -7.04
N MET A 199 -11.14 14.62 -6.06
CA MET A 199 -11.44 14.40 -4.64
C MET A 199 -12.80 15.01 -4.27
N GLU A 200 -13.08 16.25 -4.67
CA GLU A 200 -14.36 16.92 -4.44
C GLU A 200 -15.54 16.13 -5.05
N ASP A 201 -15.39 15.64 -6.28
CA ASP A 201 -16.41 14.83 -6.95
C ASP A 201 -16.64 13.48 -6.27
N HIS A 202 -15.58 12.84 -5.78
CA HIS A 202 -15.71 11.61 -4.99
C HIS A 202 -16.51 11.84 -3.71
N LEU A 203 -16.27 12.95 -3.02
CA LEU A 203 -16.92 13.30 -1.76
C LEU A 203 -18.39 13.67 -1.90
N LYS A 204 -18.81 14.27 -3.03
CA LYS A 204 -20.24 14.50 -3.33
C LYS A 204 -21.06 13.21 -3.31
N GLY A 205 -20.42 12.06 -3.59
CA GLY A 205 -21.06 10.75 -3.52
C GLY A 205 -21.04 10.09 -2.14
N THR A 206 -20.33 10.66 -1.16
CA THR A 206 -20.25 10.13 0.21
C THR A 206 -21.34 10.76 1.09
N ARG A 207 -21.95 9.95 1.97
CA ARG A 207 -23.07 10.39 2.83
C ARG A 207 -22.69 11.41 3.92
N ASP A 208 -21.40 11.60 4.16
CA ASP A 208 -20.90 12.42 5.26
C ASP A 208 -20.59 13.83 4.77
N GLY A 209 -21.39 14.81 5.17
CA GLY A 209 -21.08 16.22 4.96
C GLY A 209 -19.74 16.59 5.63
N THR A 210 -18.98 17.49 4.99
CA THR A 210 -17.66 17.93 5.46
C THR A 210 -17.72 18.78 6.75
N ASP A 211 -18.90 19.24 7.16
CA ASP A 211 -19.11 20.15 8.29
C ASP A 211 -18.73 19.56 9.66
N ARG A 212 -18.60 18.24 9.76
CA ARG A 212 -18.19 17.52 10.98
C ARG A 212 -16.76 17.01 10.92
N TRP A 213 -16.05 17.30 9.84
CA TRP A 213 -14.71 16.79 9.69
C TRP A 213 -13.76 17.54 10.62
N PRO A 214 -12.79 16.83 11.22
CA PRO A 214 -11.75 17.50 11.98
C PRO A 214 -10.88 18.34 11.03
N ASP A 215 -10.31 19.44 11.54
CA ASP A 215 -9.52 20.40 10.76
C ASP A 215 -8.43 19.73 9.91
N TRP A 216 -7.78 18.70 10.44
CA TRP A 216 -6.74 17.98 9.72
C TRP A 216 -7.27 17.29 8.44
N ALA A 217 -8.52 16.83 8.40
CA ALA A 217 -9.09 16.20 7.21
C ALA A 217 -9.36 17.24 6.11
N LEU A 218 -9.82 18.44 6.51
CA LEU A 218 -9.96 19.58 5.60
C LEU A 218 -8.59 20.05 5.08
N GLN A 219 -7.56 20.04 5.93
CA GLN A 219 -6.20 20.42 5.54
C GLN A 219 -5.55 19.43 4.56
N THR A 220 -5.91 18.14 4.61
CA THR A 220 -5.46 17.15 3.62
C THR A 220 -5.99 17.50 2.23
N MET A 221 -7.22 18.01 2.14
CA MET A 221 -7.78 18.48 0.87
C MET A 221 -7.12 19.75 0.37
N SER A 222 -6.88 20.73 1.25
CA SER A 222 -6.28 22.01 0.88
C SER A 222 -4.77 21.92 0.62
N GLY A 223 -4.13 20.83 1.03
CA GLY A 223 -2.69 20.62 0.86
C GLY A 223 -1.82 21.42 1.83
N VAL A 224 -2.45 22.01 2.86
CA VAL A 224 -1.81 22.92 3.82
C VAL A 224 -1.08 22.16 4.94
N LEU A 225 -1.37 20.87 5.15
CA LEU A 225 -0.66 20.07 6.15
C LEU A 225 0.84 19.99 5.80
N ASP A 226 1.70 20.48 6.70
CA ASP A 226 3.14 20.32 6.60
C ASP A 226 3.59 19.13 7.46
N GLY A 227 3.48 17.93 6.90
CA GLY A 227 4.15 16.76 7.47
C GLY A 227 5.59 16.70 6.98
N LEU A 228 6.55 16.63 7.90
CA LEU A 228 7.88 16.11 7.59
C LEU A 228 7.74 14.62 7.26
N TRP A 229 8.54 14.11 6.33
CA TRP A 229 8.62 12.67 6.11
C TRP A 229 8.88 11.95 7.44
N PRO A 230 8.16 10.86 7.79
CA PRO A 230 8.32 10.24 9.11
C PRO A 230 9.75 9.82 9.42
N TRP A 231 10.53 9.46 8.40
CA TRP A 231 11.95 9.12 8.51
C TRP A 231 12.89 10.30 8.78
N ASN A 232 12.40 11.56 8.67
CA ASN A 232 13.18 12.73 9.04
C ASN A 232 13.04 13.09 10.54
N ALA A 233 12.12 12.46 11.27
CA ALA A 233 11.95 12.73 12.69
C ALA A 233 13.07 12.04 13.51
N PRO A 234 13.75 12.76 14.41
CA PRO A 234 14.72 12.15 15.32
C PRO A 234 14.06 11.05 16.15
N ASN A 235 14.73 9.90 16.29
CA ASN A 235 14.23 8.74 17.04
C ASN A 235 12.86 8.20 16.55
N ALA A 236 12.50 8.42 15.28
CA ALA A 236 11.24 7.96 14.71
C ALA A 236 11.01 6.46 14.96
N ARG A 237 12.07 5.67 14.85
CA ARG A 237 12.04 4.22 15.06
C ARG A 237 11.64 3.85 16.48
N GLU A 238 12.32 4.40 17.48
CA GLU A 238 12.06 4.12 18.90
C GLU A 238 10.64 4.55 19.28
N ILE A 239 10.20 5.71 18.79
CA ILE A 239 8.84 6.22 19.00
C ILE A 239 7.81 5.26 18.41
N LEU A 240 7.97 4.84 17.15
CA LEU A 240 7.03 3.95 16.48
C LEU A 240 6.98 2.56 17.13
N LEU A 241 8.11 2.02 17.55
CA LEU A 241 8.15 0.74 18.27
C LEU A 241 7.43 0.82 19.62
N LYS A 242 7.65 1.90 20.38
CA LYS A 242 6.96 2.12 21.65
C LYS A 242 5.45 2.24 21.46
N MET A 243 5.01 3.08 20.52
CA MET A 243 3.58 3.25 20.20
C MET A 243 2.95 1.93 19.72
N THR A 244 3.68 1.12 18.96
CA THR A 244 3.23 -0.20 18.52
C THR A 244 3.02 -1.14 19.71
N ALA A 245 3.97 -1.18 20.65
CA ALA A 245 3.87 -2.01 21.86
C ALA A 245 2.65 -1.59 22.72
N GLU A 246 2.44 -0.29 22.91
CA GLU A 246 1.28 0.25 23.63
C GLU A 246 -0.05 -0.11 22.94
N ALA A 247 -0.12 0.04 21.62
CA ALA A 247 -1.29 -0.31 20.83
C ALA A 247 -1.61 -1.82 20.88
N MET A 248 -0.60 -2.67 20.99
CA MET A 248 -0.77 -4.12 21.15
C MET A 248 -1.22 -4.52 22.57
N ALA A 249 -0.80 -3.77 23.60
CA ALA A 249 -1.15 -4.04 25.00
C ALA A 249 -2.60 -3.67 25.34
N THR A 250 -3.27 -2.87 24.52
CA THR A 250 -4.65 -2.39 24.75
C THR A 250 -5.71 -3.35 24.15
N ARG A 251 -5.38 -4.64 23.97
CA ARG A 251 -6.25 -5.70 23.47
C ARG A 251 -6.70 -6.63 24.60
#